data_AF-A0A4Q9HWE7-F1
#
_entry.id   AF-A0A4Q9HWE7-F1
#
_cell.length_a   1.000
_cell.length_b   1.000
_cell.length_c   1.000
_cell.angle_alpha   90.00
_cell.angle_beta   90.00
_cell.angle_gamma   90.00
#
_symmetry.space_group_name_H-M   'P 1'
#
loop_
_entity.id
_entity.type
_entity.pdbx_description
1 polymer ?
#
loop_
_entity_poly.entity_id
_entity_poly.type
_entity_poly.pdbx_seq_one_letter_code
_entity_poly.pdbx_strand_id
1 'polypeptide(L)'
;MNDVGRQPHLTTLAEVFREFQYPTPPLGSYDSGFPDEYAFEDWLYRMETLAEDERALAAGEHVSGPAADTYRHRVTGAHRTFAGRVLTNTAQSRDLLGNPLLQIHHGPGMTCVLNPATAACQLRGTSDDPLVTPDIEDCRPNCRCLVRTDRDIAHVEQQVTELEETVSDPLAPPIRHARDKHELARLQAILDAHHEGRKPTR
;
A
#
# COMPACT_ATOMS: atom_id res chain seq x y z
N MET A 1 -4.33 -24.32 -72.84
CA MET A 1 -5.60 -25.05 -72.78
C MET A 1 -5.61 -25.80 -71.45
N ASN A 2 -6.53 -25.39 -70.57
CA ASN A 2 -6.99 -26.05 -69.36
C ASN A 2 -6.03 -26.19 -68.16
N ASP A 3 -6.08 -25.13 -67.36
CA ASP A 3 -6.12 -25.15 -65.90
C ASP A 3 -7.46 -25.78 -65.44
N VAL A 4 -7.43 -26.88 -64.66
CA VAL A 4 -8.43 -27.30 -63.64
C VAL A 4 -7.79 -28.42 -62.81
N GLY A 5 -7.57 -28.21 -61.51
CA GLY A 5 -6.97 -29.26 -60.67
C GLY A 5 -6.88 -29.02 -59.17
N ARG A 6 -8.01 -28.66 -58.53
CA ARG A 6 -8.40 -29.10 -57.17
C ARG A 6 -7.42 -28.82 -56.00
N GLN A 7 -7.69 -27.73 -55.28
CA GLN A 7 -7.19 -27.53 -53.91
C GLN A 7 -7.72 -28.61 -52.95
N PRO A 8 -6.88 -29.08 -52.01
CA PRO A 8 -7.30 -29.40 -50.66
C PRO A 8 -6.77 -28.35 -49.68
N HIS A 9 -7.70 -27.80 -48.89
CA HIS A 9 -7.49 -26.86 -47.80
C HIS A 9 -6.66 -27.54 -46.69
N LEU A 10 -5.40 -27.11 -46.51
CA LEU A 10 -4.65 -27.43 -45.30
C LEU A 10 -4.79 -26.24 -44.35
N THR A 11 -5.80 -26.35 -43.49
CA THR A 11 -6.00 -25.52 -42.30
C THR A 11 -4.74 -25.59 -41.45
N THR A 12 -4.04 -24.46 -41.33
CA THR A 12 -2.89 -24.34 -40.44
C THR A 12 -3.33 -24.44 -38.97
N LEU A 13 -2.51 -25.08 -38.13
CA LEU A 13 -2.69 -25.22 -36.67
C LEU A 13 -2.94 -23.90 -35.90
N ALA A 14 -2.81 -22.75 -36.55
CA ALA A 14 -3.17 -21.44 -36.01
C ALA A 14 -4.68 -21.15 -35.93
N GLU A 15 -5.53 -21.93 -36.63
CA GLU A 15 -6.99 -21.69 -36.65
C GLU A 15 -7.77 -22.52 -35.61
N VAL A 16 -7.16 -23.51 -34.96
CA VAL A 16 -7.85 -24.38 -33.99
C VAL A 16 -7.90 -23.75 -32.57
N PHE A 17 -7.11 -22.71 -32.30
CA PHE A 17 -7.08 -22.05 -30.98
C PHE A 17 -8.05 -20.86 -30.85
N ARG A 18 -9.13 -20.83 -31.65
CA ARG A 18 -10.15 -19.78 -31.58
C ARG A 18 -11.52 -20.24 -31.08
N GLU A 19 -11.59 -21.42 -30.45
CA GLU A 19 -12.86 -22.01 -30.03
C GLU A 19 -12.79 -22.63 -28.62
N PHE A 20 -12.26 -21.86 -27.67
CA PHE A 20 -12.56 -22.05 -26.25
C PHE A 20 -13.03 -20.72 -25.65
N GLN A 21 -14.24 -20.35 -26.05
CA GLN A 21 -15.07 -19.39 -25.36
C GLN A 21 -15.40 -19.95 -23.97
N TYR A 22 -14.59 -19.64 -22.95
CA TYR A 22 -15.03 -19.74 -21.56
C TYR A 22 -15.57 -18.37 -21.10
N PRO A 23 -16.75 -18.34 -20.47
CA PRO A 23 -17.46 -17.12 -20.15
C PRO A 23 -16.93 -16.47 -18.87
N THR A 24 -16.73 -15.16 -18.93
CA THR A 24 -16.73 -14.19 -17.82
C THR A 24 -15.63 -14.34 -16.75
N PRO A 25 -14.55 -13.51 -16.79
CA PRO A 25 -13.78 -13.25 -15.58
C PRO A 25 -14.67 -12.51 -14.54
N PRO A 26 -14.44 -12.69 -13.23
CA PRO A 26 -15.25 -12.05 -12.20
C PRO A 26 -15.20 -10.52 -12.35
N LEU A 27 -16.33 -9.88 -12.08
CA LEU A 27 -16.52 -8.43 -12.05
C LEU A 27 -15.39 -7.76 -11.25
N GLY A 28 -14.72 -6.78 -11.88
CA GLY A 28 -13.78 -5.87 -11.22
C GLY A 28 -12.32 -5.96 -11.67
N SER A 29 -12.05 -6.14 -12.97
CA SER A 29 -10.69 -5.87 -13.51
C SER A 29 -10.65 -4.52 -14.26
N TYR A 30 -9.46 -3.92 -14.27
CA TYR A 30 -9.12 -2.62 -14.87
C TYR A 30 -9.60 -2.43 -16.32
N ASP A 31 -9.84 -3.52 -17.06
CA ASP A 31 -10.32 -3.53 -18.45
C ASP A 31 -11.86 -3.33 -18.61
N SER A 32 -12.61 -3.21 -17.50
CA SER A 32 -14.08 -3.21 -17.53
C SER A 32 -14.74 -1.86 -17.87
N GLY A 33 -13.97 -0.80 -18.15
CA GLY A 33 -14.53 0.51 -18.51
C GLY A 33 -14.90 1.43 -17.33
N PHE A 34 -14.47 1.10 -16.10
CA PHE A 34 -14.68 1.92 -14.89
C PHE A 34 -13.40 2.41 -14.15
N PRO A 35 -12.28 2.77 -14.81
CA PRO A 35 -11.11 3.35 -14.12
C PRO A 35 -11.43 4.55 -13.23
N ASP A 36 -12.38 5.39 -13.66
CA ASP A 36 -12.74 6.62 -12.96
C ASP A 36 -13.56 6.37 -11.69
N GLU A 37 -14.35 5.28 -11.64
CA GLU A 37 -15.09 4.90 -10.42
C GLU A 37 -14.12 4.34 -9.37
N TYR A 38 -13.19 3.48 -9.75
CA TYR A 38 -12.17 2.97 -8.82
C TYR A 38 -11.28 4.09 -8.28
N ALA A 39 -10.86 5.03 -9.14
CA ALA A 39 -10.10 6.20 -8.72
C ALA A 39 -10.88 7.11 -7.76
N PHE A 40 -12.20 7.22 -7.94
CA PHE A 40 -13.05 7.96 -7.03
C PHE A 40 -13.20 7.28 -5.66
N GLU A 41 -13.40 5.97 -5.62
CA GLU A 41 -13.45 5.19 -4.38
C GLU A 41 -12.11 5.23 -3.62
N ASP A 42 -10.97 5.06 -4.32
CA ASP A 42 -9.63 5.19 -3.69
C ASP A 42 -9.43 6.60 -3.13
N TRP A 43 -9.88 7.63 -3.85
CA TRP A 43 -9.82 8.99 -3.37
C TRP A 43 -10.67 9.20 -2.11
N LEU A 44 -11.91 8.71 -2.08
CA LEU A 44 -12.78 8.79 -0.91
C LEU A 44 -12.14 8.09 0.30
N TYR A 45 -11.65 6.87 0.10
CA TYR A 45 -10.98 6.10 1.13
C TYR A 45 -9.78 6.87 1.71
N ARG A 46 -8.89 7.40 0.86
CA ARG A 46 -7.75 8.23 1.31
C ARG A 46 -8.18 9.46 2.09
N MET A 47 -9.26 10.12 1.67
CA MET A 47 -9.78 11.29 2.36
C MET A 47 -10.33 10.96 3.75
N GLU A 48 -11.04 9.84 3.89
CA GLU A 48 -11.52 9.36 5.19
C GLU A 48 -10.34 9.04 6.11
N THR A 49 -9.36 8.30 5.63
CA THR A 49 -8.15 7.96 6.40
C THR A 49 -7.37 9.20 6.81
N LEU A 50 -7.20 10.19 5.92
CA LEU A 50 -6.54 11.46 6.25
C LEU A 50 -7.30 12.26 7.31
N ALA A 51 -8.63 12.19 7.32
CA ALA A 51 -9.43 12.83 8.35
C ALA A 51 -9.29 12.13 9.71
N GLU A 52 -9.15 10.80 9.73
CA GLU A 52 -8.82 10.06 10.96
C GLU A 52 -7.41 10.42 11.47
N ASP A 53 -6.45 10.48 10.56
CA ASP A 53 -5.07 10.88 10.86
C ASP A 53 -4.99 12.29 11.43
N GLU A 54 -5.73 13.24 10.86
CA GLU A 54 -5.75 14.61 11.38
C GLU A 54 -6.31 14.66 12.80
N ARG A 55 -7.41 13.95 13.06
CA ARG A 55 -7.99 13.86 14.40
C ARG A 55 -7.03 13.22 15.39
N ALA A 56 -6.34 12.15 15.00
CA ALA A 56 -5.35 11.48 15.83
C ALA A 56 -4.17 12.40 16.15
N LEU A 57 -3.63 13.09 15.15
CA LEU A 57 -2.58 14.10 15.34
C LEU A 57 -3.04 15.25 16.25
N ALA A 58 -4.27 15.74 16.09
CA ALA A 58 -4.85 16.79 16.93
C ALA A 58 -5.07 16.34 18.38
N ALA A 59 -5.36 15.06 18.59
CA ALA A 59 -5.45 14.43 19.91
C ALA A 59 -4.07 14.16 20.56
N GLY A 60 -2.97 14.42 19.84
CA GLY A 60 -1.61 14.28 20.36
C GLY A 60 -0.93 12.95 20.02
N GLU A 61 -1.37 12.24 18.98
CA GLU A 61 -0.74 11.00 18.50
C GLU A 61 0.77 11.21 18.26
N HIS A 62 1.57 10.31 18.85
CA HIS A 62 2.99 10.25 18.61
C HIS A 62 3.26 9.62 17.24
N VAL A 63 4.25 10.19 16.56
CA VAL A 63 4.66 9.76 15.22
C VAL A 63 6.18 9.78 15.19
N SER A 64 6.74 8.66 14.77
CA SER A 64 8.17 8.38 14.70
C SER A 64 8.58 7.99 13.28
N GLY A 65 9.89 7.95 13.03
CA GLY A 65 10.46 7.50 11.76
C GLY A 65 10.99 8.65 10.88
N PRO A 66 11.75 8.31 9.83
CA PRO A 66 12.44 9.28 8.99
C PRO A 66 11.52 10.28 8.26
N ALA A 67 10.27 9.88 7.96
CA ALA A 67 9.30 10.74 7.29
C ALA A 67 8.24 11.34 8.23
N ALA A 68 8.43 11.29 9.56
CA ALA A 68 7.43 11.75 10.54
C ALA A 68 7.02 13.22 10.35
N ASP A 69 7.96 14.11 10.08
CA ASP A 69 7.66 15.53 9.84
C ASP A 69 6.88 15.73 8.53
N THR A 70 7.26 14.99 7.48
CA THR A 70 6.57 14.99 6.19
C THR A 70 5.14 14.45 6.33
N TYR A 71 4.94 13.40 7.14
CA TYR A 71 3.61 12.88 7.47
C TYR A 71 2.74 13.97 8.09
N ARG A 72 3.20 14.59 9.18
CA ARG A 72 2.47 15.66 9.88
C ARG A 72 2.13 16.82 8.93
N HIS A 73 3.09 17.21 8.08
CA HIS A 73 2.89 18.24 7.07
C HIS A 73 1.82 17.86 6.05
N ARG A 74 1.88 16.64 5.49
CA ARG A 74 0.93 16.17 4.48
C ARG A 74 -0.47 16.01 5.04
N VAL A 75 -0.63 15.41 6.22
CA VAL A 75 -1.94 15.27 6.88
C VAL A 75 -2.56 16.64 7.14
N THR A 76 -1.80 17.57 7.75
CA THR A 76 -2.28 18.93 8.03
C THR A 76 -2.60 19.70 6.74
N GLY A 77 -1.74 19.57 5.72
CA GLY A 77 -1.90 20.21 4.42
C GLY A 77 -3.11 19.68 3.65
N ALA A 78 -3.31 18.36 3.65
CA ALA A 78 -4.44 17.70 3.03
C ALA A 78 -5.75 18.12 3.70
N HIS A 79 -5.81 18.09 5.03
CA HIS A 79 -6.99 18.56 5.77
C HIS A 79 -7.33 20.00 5.41
N ARG A 80 -6.36 20.93 5.43
CA ARG A 80 -6.62 22.33 5.03
C ARG A 80 -7.06 22.49 3.58
N THR A 81 -6.53 21.65 2.69
CA THR A 81 -6.78 21.77 1.25
C THR A 81 -8.13 21.16 0.87
N PHE A 82 -8.51 20.04 1.46
CA PHE A 82 -9.63 19.21 1.00
C PHE A 82 -10.81 19.12 1.98
N ALA A 83 -10.64 19.48 3.26
CA ALA A 83 -11.75 19.44 4.20
C ALA A 83 -12.92 20.31 3.73
N GLY A 84 -14.12 19.72 3.75
CA GLY A 84 -15.36 20.38 3.33
C GLY A 84 -15.52 20.58 1.82
N ARG A 85 -14.61 20.05 0.98
CA ARG A 85 -14.78 20.06 -0.47
C ARG A 85 -15.57 18.84 -0.94
N VAL A 86 -16.53 19.07 -1.83
CA VAL A 86 -17.27 18.01 -2.54
C VAL A 86 -16.74 17.96 -3.97
N LEU A 87 -16.27 16.80 -4.41
CA LEU A 87 -15.97 16.59 -5.82
C LEU A 87 -17.28 16.41 -6.58
N THR A 88 -17.47 17.22 -7.63
CA THR A 88 -18.64 17.14 -8.50
C THR A 88 -18.38 16.34 -9.77
N ASN A 89 -17.14 15.90 -9.99
CA ASN A 89 -16.72 15.19 -11.20
C ASN A 89 -15.71 14.08 -10.84
N THR A 90 -16.03 12.84 -11.21
CA THR A 90 -15.20 11.65 -10.97
C THR A 90 -13.90 11.69 -11.77
N ALA A 91 -13.87 12.28 -12.97
CA ALA A 91 -12.64 12.38 -13.77
C ALA A 91 -11.55 13.24 -13.10
N GLN A 92 -11.91 14.10 -12.15
CA GLN A 92 -10.95 14.90 -11.38
C GLN A 92 -10.26 14.10 -10.27
N SER A 93 -10.80 12.93 -9.89
CA SER A 93 -10.24 12.10 -8.83
C SER A 93 -8.82 11.62 -9.16
N ARG A 94 -8.57 11.25 -10.43
CA ARG A 94 -7.26 10.74 -10.88
C ARG A 94 -6.14 11.76 -10.71
N ASP A 95 -6.39 13.01 -11.07
CA ASP A 95 -5.43 14.11 -10.90
C ASP A 95 -5.18 14.41 -9.42
N LEU A 96 -6.21 14.27 -8.59
CA LEU A 96 -6.11 14.44 -7.14
C LEU A 96 -5.30 13.32 -6.49
N LEU A 97 -5.44 12.07 -6.94
CA LEU A 97 -4.63 10.96 -6.45
C LEU A 97 -3.13 11.19 -6.68
N GLY A 98 -2.75 11.86 -7.77
CA GLY A 98 -1.38 12.29 -8.02
C GLY A 98 -0.85 13.37 -7.07
N ASN A 99 -1.70 13.97 -6.23
CA ASN A 99 -1.29 15.02 -5.32
C ASN A 99 -0.37 14.46 -4.23
N PRO A 100 0.85 15.02 -4.04
CA PRO A 100 1.78 14.56 -3.00
C PRO A 100 1.21 14.57 -1.57
N LEU A 101 0.20 15.40 -1.28
CA LEU A 101 -0.48 15.42 0.01
C LEU A 101 -1.28 14.13 0.28
N LEU A 102 -1.74 13.45 -0.77
CA LEU A 102 -2.51 12.20 -0.69
C LEU A 102 -1.62 10.94 -0.82
N GLN A 103 -0.31 11.11 -0.93
CA GLN A 103 0.66 10.02 -1.08
C GLN A 103 1.07 9.49 0.31
N ILE A 104 0.07 9.05 1.07
CA ILE A 104 0.21 8.37 2.36
C ILE A 104 -0.49 7.03 2.25
N HIS A 105 0.24 5.95 2.52
CA HIS A 105 -0.27 4.58 2.38
C HIS A 105 -0.09 3.84 3.70
N HIS A 106 -1.18 3.36 4.27
CA HIS A 106 -1.16 2.63 5.53
C HIS A 106 -0.95 1.15 5.29
N GLY A 107 -0.22 0.51 6.21
CA GLY A 107 0.01 -0.92 6.23
C GLY A 107 0.03 -1.45 7.66
N PRO A 108 0.10 -2.77 7.83
CA PRO A 108 0.19 -3.37 9.16
C PRO A 108 1.48 -2.95 9.87
N GLY A 109 1.33 -2.20 10.97
CA GLY A 109 2.46 -1.76 11.80
C GLY A 109 3.38 -0.71 11.17
N MET A 110 2.91 -0.03 10.12
CA MET A 110 3.69 0.96 9.39
C MET A 110 2.82 1.88 8.51
N THR A 111 3.27 3.12 8.34
CA THR A 111 2.70 4.08 7.38
C THR A 111 3.78 4.55 6.39
N CYS A 112 3.50 4.54 5.09
CA CYS A 112 4.41 4.95 4.03
C CYS A 112 4.03 6.35 3.52
N VAL A 113 4.90 7.33 3.76
CA VAL A 113 4.78 8.65 3.16
C VAL A 113 5.52 8.63 1.83
N LEU A 114 4.85 8.17 0.78
CA LEU A 114 5.52 7.83 -0.46
C LEU A 114 6.21 9.04 -1.08
N ASN A 115 7.50 8.83 -1.35
CA ASN A 115 8.30 9.58 -2.30
C ASN A 115 8.99 8.53 -3.20
N PRO A 116 8.56 8.38 -4.47
CA PRO A 116 9.09 7.35 -5.37
C PRO A 116 10.62 7.42 -5.55
N ALA A 117 11.22 8.62 -5.44
CA ALA A 117 12.66 8.81 -5.62
C ALA A 117 13.50 8.29 -4.44
N THR A 118 12.90 8.13 -3.25
CA THR A 118 13.62 7.74 -2.03
C THR A 118 13.08 6.47 -1.37
N ALA A 119 12.00 5.90 -1.93
CA ALA A 119 11.41 4.66 -1.45
C ALA A 119 12.41 3.52 -1.64
N ALA A 120 12.56 2.69 -0.61
CA ALA A 120 13.38 1.48 -0.65
C ALA A 120 12.55 0.21 -0.90
N CYS A 121 11.22 0.30 -0.89
CA CYS A 121 10.32 -0.77 -1.28
C CYS A 121 10.16 -0.82 -2.80
N GLN A 122 9.66 -1.94 -3.29
CA GLN A 122 9.16 -2.04 -4.66
C GLN A 122 7.99 -1.08 -4.90
N LEU A 123 7.89 -0.57 -6.13
CA LEU A 123 6.78 0.27 -6.58
C LEU A 123 5.92 -0.51 -7.56
N ARG A 124 4.60 -0.39 -7.42
CA ARG A 124 3.63 -0.88 -8.40
C ARG A 124 3.31 0.29 -9.34
N GLY A 125 3.85 0.22 -10.56
CA GLY A 125 3.81 1.31 -11.54
C GLY A 125 5.21 1.88 -11.80
N THR A 126 5.26 3.01 -12.52
CA THR A 126 6.52 3.73 -12.79
C THR A 126 6.66 4.91 -11.84
N SER A 127 7.88 5.38 -11.56
CA SER A 127 8.11 6.50 -10.64
C SER A 127 7.44 7.81 -11.06
N ASP A 128 7.20 7.97 -12.36
CA ASP A 128 6.59 9.17 -12.94
C ASP A 128 5.06 9.05 -13.06
N ASP A 129 4.50 7.88 -12.72
CA ASP A 129 3.05 7.64 -12.75
C ASP A 129 2.39 8.29 -11.51
N PRO A 130 1.40 9.18 -11.69
CA PRO A 130 0.62 9.75 -10.58
C PRO A 130 -0.08 8.70 -9.69
N LEU A 131 -0.35 7.51 -10.25
CA LEU A 131 -1.01 6.40 -9.55
C LEU A 131 -0.02 5.35 -9.01
N VAL A 132 1.28 5.66 -9.00
CA VAL A 132 2.28 4.78 -8.40
C VAL A 132 1.95 4.53 -6.94
N THR A 133 2.03 3.26 -6.54
CA THR A 133 1.80 2.85 -5.15
C THR A 133 3.00 2.08 -4.62
N PRO A 134 3.29 2.17 -3.31
CA PRO A 134 4.33 1.35 -2.71
C PRO A 134 3.82 -0.08 -2.55
N ASP A 135 4.71 -1.05 -2.65
CA ASP A 135 4.45 -2.38 -2.12
C ASP A 135 4.60 -2.34 -0.59
N ILE A 136 3.48 -2.22 0.12
CA ILE A 136 3.44 -2.07 1.59
C ILE A 136 4.02 -3.29 2.31
N GLU A 137 3.99 -4.47 1.67
CA GLU A 137 4.54 -5.71 2.22
C GLU A 137 6.08 -5.81 2.07
N ASP A 138 6.69 -5.03 1.16
CA ASP A 138 8.15 -5.01 0.91
C ASP A 138 8.82 -3.77 1.52
N CYS A 139 8.26 -3.22 2.61
CA CYS A 139 8.87 -2.07 3.26
C CYS A 139 10.20 -2.44 3.94
N ARG A 140 11.27 -1.71 3.59
CA ARG A 140 12.60 -1.92 4.16
C ARG A 140 12.79 -1.15 5.47
N PRO A 141 13.48 -1.72 6.50
CA PRO A 141 13.63 -1.05 7.81
C PRO A 141 14.29 0.34 7.77
N ASN A 142 15.15 0.59 6.78
CA ASN A 142 15.86 1.86 6.59
C ASN A 142 15.22 2.76 5.51
N CYS A 143 14.00 2.46 5.07
CA CYS A 143 13.28 3.23 4.07
C CYS A 143 13.04 4.67 4.56
N ARG A 144 13.36 5.67 3.72
CA ARG A 144 13.19 7.09 4.07
C ARG A 144 11.73 7.52 4.17
N CYS A 145 10.83 6.78 3.52
CA CYS A 145 9.39 7.03 3.51
C CYS A 145 8.66 6.45 4.73
N LEU A 146 9.34 5.68 5.58
CA LEU A 146 8.74 4.95 6.68
C LEU A 146 8.35 5.90 7.83
N VAL A 147 7.13 5.69 8.32
CA VAL A 147 6.55 6.34 9.49
C VAL A 147 5.88 5.28 10.36
N ARG A 148 5.89 5.50 11.69
CA ARG A 148 5.07 4.75 12.63
C ARG A 148 4.33 5.69 13.56
N THR A 149 3.01 5.57 13.54
CA THR A 149 2.05 6.22 14.45
C THR A 149 1.83 5.36 15.70
N ASP A 150 1.18 5.89 16.74
CA ASP A 150 0.79 5.07 17.91
C ASP A 150 -0.12 3.89 17.49
N ARG A 151 -0.99 4.08 16.48
CA ARG A 151 -1.83 3.01 15.91
C ARG A 151 -1.00 1.91 15.25
N ASP A 152 0.04 2.28 14.51
CA ASP A 152 0.99 1.32 13.93
C ASP A 152 1.69 0.53 15.05
N ILE A 153 2.07 1.19 16.13
CA ILE A 153 2.73 0.56 17.27
C ILE A 153 1.82 -0.41 18.00
N ALA A 154 0.54 -0.09 18.19
CA ALA A 154 -0.41 -1.03 18.75
C ALA A 154 -0.49 -2.34 17.93
N HIS A 155 -0.37 -2.25 16.60
CA HIS A 155 -0.29 -3.44 15.75
C HIS A 155 1.03 -4.22 15.95
N VAL A 156 2.15 -3.52 16.10
CA VAL A 156 3.46 -4.16 16.40
C VAL A 156 3.44 -4.83 17.77
N GLU A 157 2.82 -4.22 18.79
CA GLU A 157 2.65 -4.80 20.13
C GLU A 157 1.84 -6.11 20.08
N GLN A 158 0.77 -6.13 19.28
CA GLN A 158 -0.01 -7.34 19.06
C GLN A 158 0.86 -8.44 18.42
N GLN A 159 1.61 -8.11 17.37
CA GLN A 159 2.51 -9.06 16.70
C GLN A 159 3.59 -9.60 17.64
N VAL A 160 4.16 -8.74 18.50
CA VAL A 160 5.12 -9.15 19.54
C VAL A 160 4.48 -10.18 20.48
N THR A 161 3.26 -9.91 20.96
CA THR A 161 2.55 -10.81 21.87
C THR A 161 2.31 -12.18 21.23
N GLU A 162 1.82 -12.21 19.99
CA GLU A 162 1.58 -13.46 19.24
C GLU A 162 2.89 -14.24 18.97
N LEU A 163 3.98 -13.52 18.70
CA LEU A 163 5.28 -14.12 18.41
C LEU A 163 5.98 -14.62 19.68
N GLU A 164 5.80 -13.95 20.82
CA GLU A 164 6.31 -14.41 22.13
C GLU A 164 5.71 -15.76 22.52
N GLU A 165 4.39 -15.95 22.32
CA GLU A 165 3.74 -17.25 22.50
C GLU A 165 4.36 -18.32 21.59
N THR A 166 4.58 -17.99 20.32
CA THR A 166 5.19 -18.90 19.35
C THR A 166 6.63 -19.27 19.71
N VAL A 167 7.45 -18.30 20.15
CA VAL A 167 8.84 -18.52 20.57
C VAL A 167 8.91 -19.32 21.88
N SER A 168 7.88 -19.25 22.71
CA SER A 168 7.82 -20.04 23.94
C SER A 168 7.49 -21.54 23.70
N ASP A 169 7.05 -21.91 22.49
CA ASP A 169 6.72 -23.29 22.14
C ASP A 169 7.98 -24.18 22.08
N PRO A 170 8.14 -25.15 23.01
CA PRO A 170 9.30 -26.03 23.06
C PRO A 170 9.35 -27.05 21.91
N LEU A 171 8.26 -27.21 21.14
CA LEU A 171 8.17 -28.14 20.02
C LEU A 171 8.57 -27.52 18.67
N ALA A 172 8.89 -26.23 18.63
CA ALA A 172 9.28 -25.55 17.40
C ALA A 172 10.63 -26.08 16.85
N PRO A 173 10.72 -26.42 15.55
CA PRO A 173 11.99 -26.80 14.93
C PRO A 173 13.05 -25.69 15.09
N PRO A 174 14.34 -26.01 15.33
CA PRO A 174 15.37 -25.01 15.68
C PRO A 174 15.52 -23.87 14.67
N ILE A 175 15.39 -24.14 13.37
CA ILE A 175 15.50 -23.11 12.32
C ILE A 175 14.32 -22.13 12.39
N ARG A 176 13.10 -22.63 12.62
CA ARG A 176 11.92 -21.79 12.83
C ARG A 176 12.10 -20.95 14.08
N HIS A 177 12.52 -21.57 15.18
CA HIS A 177 12.72 -20.89 16.46
C HIS A 177 13.72 -19.74 16.37
N ALA A 178 14.86 -19.95 15.69
CA ALA A 178 15.87 -18.93 15.50
C ALA A 178 15.34 -17.73 14.69
N ARG A 179 14.60 -18.00 13.61
CA ARG A 179 13.98 -16.95 12.79
C ARG A 179 12.95 -16.16 13.59
N ASP A 180 12.09 -16.84 14.32
CA ASP A 180 11.01 -16.22 15.09
C ASP A 180 11.60 -15.36 16.24
N LYS A 181 12.71 -15.79 16.86
CA LYS A 181 13.48 -14.97 17.81
C LYS A 181 14.10 -13.72 17.19
N HIS A 182 14.67 -13.84 15.99
CA HIS A 182 15.23 -12.69 15.29
C HIS A 182 14.16 -11.67 14.92
N GLU A 183 13.00 -12.15 14.50
CA GLU A 183 11.85 -11.29 14.19
C GLU A 183 11.32 -10.60 15.46
N LEU A 184 11.20 -11.33 16.57
CA LEU A 184 10.80 -10.76 17.86
C LEU A 184 11.75 -9.63 18.29
N ALA A 185 13.06 -9.86 18.22
CA ALA A 185 14.06 -8.84 18.55
C ALA A 185 13.96 -7.61 17.62
N ARG A 186 13.62 -7.82 16.34
CA ARG A 186 13.40 -6.73 15.38
C ARG A 186 12.17 -5.90 15.76
N LEU A 187 11.06 -6.54 16.11
CA LEU A 187 9.82 -5.86 16.51
C LEU A 187 9.99 -5.11 17.84
N GLN A 188 10.68 -5.70 18.82
CA GLN A 188 11.02 -5.03 20.08
C GLN A 188 11.85 -3.76 19.85
N ALA A 189 12.85 -3.82 18.97
CA ALA A 189 13.64 -2.63 18.61
C ALA A 189 12.79 -1.52 17.94
N ILE A 190 11.71 -1.89 17.24
CA ILE A 190 10.76 -0.92 16.67
C ILE A 190 9.95 -0.22 17.76
N LEU A 191 9.47 -0.97 18.75
CA LEU A 191 8.74 -0.43 19.90
C LEU A 191 9.63 0.53 20.69
N ASP A 192 10.84 0.10 21.04
CA ASP A 192 11.81 0.90 21.79
C ASP A 192 12.10 2.23 21.09
N ALA A 193 12.43 2.18 19.79
CA ALA A 193 12.73 3.38 19.01
C ALA A 193 11.54 4.37 18.94
N HIS A 194 10.31 3.87 18.91
CA HIS A 194 9.12 4.72 18.93
C HIS A 194 8.90 5.37 20.30
N HIS A 195 9.04 4.60 21.37
CA HIS A 195 8.88 5.11 22.73
C HIS A 195 9.97 6.10 23.12
N GLU A 196 11.23 5.86 22.75
CA GLU A 196 12.35 6.79 22.95
C GLU A 196 12.15 8.11 22.19
N GLY A 197 11.53 8.06 21.00
CA GLY A 197 11.20 9.23 20.19
C GLY A 197 10.09 10.11 20.80
N ARG A 198 9.36 9.58 21.80
CA ARG A 198 8.24 10.29 22.43
C ARG A 198 8.77 11.42 23.31
N LYS A 199 8.69 12.65 22.79
CA LYS A 199 8.93 13.85 23.61
C LYS A 199 7.84 13.95 24.69
N PRO A 200 8.19 14.18 25.97
CA PRO A 200 7.19 14.42 26.99
C PRO A 200 6.38 15.67 26.60
N THR A 201 5.06 15.54 26.59
CA THR A 201 4.14 16.67 26.41
C THR A 201 4.31 17.63 27.59
N ARG A 202 4.70 18.87 27.30
CA ARG A 202 4.91 19.94 28.29
C ARG A 202 3.64 20.75 28.50
#